data_AF-A0A160FGF6-F1
#
_entry.id   AF-A0A160FGF6-F1
#
_cell.length_a   1.000
_cell.length_b   1.000
_cell.length_c   1.000
_cell.angle_alpha   90.00
_cell.angle_beta   90.00
_cell.angle_gamma   90.00
#
_symmetry.space_group_name_H-M   'P 1'
#
loop_
_entity.id
_entity.type
_entity.pdbx_description
1 polymer ?
#
loop_
_entity_poly.entity_id
_entity_poly.type
_entity_poly.pdbx_seq_one_letter_code
_entity_poly.pdbx_strand_id
1 'polypeptide(L)'
;MDLTVFRDGEAHAPTGRGGTTWLGPFTGRPQLIAELAPAIRELCEYAAPSTASQYRYSLRAWWRLFDAVESSALQPDSVRVETFADVTELHRQRAYDEGMSRTVFSAFTKLLNLVRKSRGVARLYWDPPEDSPPVRHLPPQWQIDQIRFHFKRNWFAALARWERAEQLLAGEPPLNVIEEGLLKNYQRFDAAVTRTGSPRPSAEEIWGEMIPSTFNNRGYSIPQMLDGRYPNAYDIRVAFHLCLASTGWNPSTLLALDVDTNFIEPHPKDPTRYLMTGYKARSKSEQATEGLRKSRGSAGGIIQELIARTEPLRRQLRKDIEQLRNRYAELATSGAAHEELSAIRRQLVRLEQGVKSPWIYLTSTRDAIVWLEQNKATHSRGLRGGRNSFLEDVVEEINAKQPADRQLSKLKAGDFRDAFAAYAYRISGGMVLYVMKVLGHKHPTTTQIYLDNTLLNSESDRLYRSFSNSLWHEIRVHGRVDPTIVAKWSRDGTVTDSERARLSEYRSLRRSRIGVGCKDPMHPPKHIAPSFEADGTAMCNVQRCTLCLDHAVIFPDSLSGLCKRLAELYQIRSGMSAVAFLESSFGEEINNTEAALKHFDKDLVQASLALWQTRIASGEHRVVAFESI
;
A
#
# COMPACT_ATOMS: atom_id res chain seq x y z
N MET A 1 -34.59 -18.34 8.02
CA MET A 1 -34.56 -17.24 9.00
C MET A 1 -35.71 -17.45 9.97
N ASP A 2 -35.49 -17.37 11.28
CA ASP A 2 -36.56 -17.48 12.28
C ASP A 2 -37.31 -16.14 12.39
N LEU A 3 -38.64 -16.17 12.17
CA LEU A 3 -39.52 -15.01 12.18
C LEU A 3 -40.39 -14.90 13.44
N THR A 4 -40.35 -15.91 14.33
CA THR A 4 -41.22 -15.98 15.52
C THR A 4 -41.08 -14.73 16.39
N VAL A 5 -39.85 -14.23 16.56
CA VAL A 5 -39.57 -13.02 17.33
C VAL A 5 -40.31 -11.77 16.83
N PHE A 6 -40.58 -11.66 15.53
CA PHE A 6 -41.32 -10.50 14.97
C PHE A 6 -42.83 -10.65 15.11
N ARG A 7 -43.33 -11.89 15.23
CA ARG A 7 -44.73 -12.20 15.51
C ARG A 7 -45.06 -11.93 16.98
N ASP A 8 -44.20 -12.40 17.89
CA ASP A 8 -44.47 -12.44 19.33
C ASP A 8 -43.89 -11.24 20.09
N GLY A 9 -42.88 -10.57 19.50
CA GLY A 9 -42.14 -9.48 20.14
C GLY A 9 -40.91 -9.98 20.91
N GLU A 10 -40.08 -9.04 21.35
CA GLU A 10 -38.87 -9.30 22.11
C GLU A 10 -38.82 -8.36 23.32
N ALA A 11 -39.22 -8.85 24.50
CA ALA A 11 -39.26 -8.05 25.73
C ALA A 11 -37.93 -8.08 26.51
N HIS A 12 -37.13 -9.15 26.35
CA HIS A 12 -35.91 -9.40 27.13
C HIS A 12 -34.72 -9.69 26.22
N ALA A 13 -33.50 -9.56 26.76
CA ALA A 13 -32.28 -9.86 26.04
C ALA A 13 -32.33 -11.33 25.62
N PRO A 14 -31.98 -11.68 24.37
CA PRO A 14 -31.74 -13.07 24.05
C PRO A 14 -30.62 -13.61 24.95
N THR A 15 -30.91 -14.68 25.71
CA THR A 15 -29.97 -15.30 26.64
C THR A 15 -28.80 -15.92 25.87
N GLY A 16 -27.63 -15.27 25.91
CA GLY A 16 -26.39 -15.71 25.25
C GLY A 16 -25.28 -14.66 25.30
N ARG A 17 -24.04 -15.03 24.96
CA ARG A 17 -22.79 -14.20 25.01
C ARG A 17 -22.77 -12.92 24.12
N GLY A 18 -23.93 -12.37 23.75
CA GLY A 18 -24.09 -11.21 22.86
C GLY A 18 -24.66 -9.95 23.53
N GLY A 19 -24.64 -9.86 24.87
CA GLY A 19 -25.28 -8.80 25.67
C GLY A 19 -24.94 -7.34 25.31
N THR A 20 -23.91 -7.09 24.49
CA THR A 20 -23.54 -5.75 23.99
C THR A 20 -24.27 -5.30 22.70
N THR A 21 -25.12 -6.14 22.11
CA THR A 21 -25.81 -5.85 20.83
C THR A 21 -27.33 -5.69 20.94
N TRP A 22 -27.88 -5.72 22.15
CA TRP A 22 -29.30 -5.50 22.35
C TRP A 22 -29.63 -4.00 22.33
N LEU A 23 -30.45 -3.58 21.36
CA LEU A 23 -30.88 -2.19 21.18
C LEU A 23 -32.27 -1.91 21.79
N GLY A 24 -32.67 -2.68 22.81
CA GLY A 24 -33.97 -2.54 23.47
C GLY A 24 -35.09 -3.43 22.89
N PRO A 25 -36.22 -3.50 23.60
CA PRO A 25 -37.35 -4.36 23.28
C PRO A 25 -38.14 -3.87 22.07
N PHE A 26 -39.04 -4.71 21.54
CA PHE A 26 -40.08 -4.30 20.58
C PHE A 26 -41.31 -5.22 20.65
N THR A 27 -42.45 -4.70 20.21
CA THR A 27 -43.77 -5.34 20.25
C THR A 27 -43.99 -6.26 19.04
N GLY A 28 -44.65 -7.40 19.25
CA GLY A 28 -44.98 -8.35 18.19
C GLY A 28 -46.04 -7.82 17.22
N ARG A 29 -45.87 -8.11 15.93
CA ARG A 29 -46.78 -7.69 14.83
C ARG A 29 -47.14 -8.89 13.97
N PRO A 30 -48.07 -9.75 14.43
CA PRO A 30 -48.32 -11.07 13.84
C PRO A 30 -48.88 -11.01 12.42
N GLN A 31 -49.76 -10.05 12.14
CA GLN A 31 -50.34 -9.88 10.80
C GLN A 31 -49.29 -9.37 9.81
N LEU A 32 -48.60 -8.28 10.14
CA LEU A 32 -47.52 -7.72 9.31
C LEU A 32 -46.46 -8.77 8.96
N ILE A 33 -45.93 -9.52 9.94
CA ILE A 33 -44.89 -10.50 9.62
C ILE A 33 -45.41 -11.65 8.76
N ALA A 34 -46.67 -12.06 8.94
CA ALA A 34 -47.30 -13.08 8.09
C ALA A 34 -47.42 -12.59 6.63
N GLU A 35 -47.73 -11.30 6.43
CA GLU A 35 -47.78 -10.69 5.10
C GLU A 35 -46.40 -10.53 4.46
N LEU A 36 -45.36 -10.24 5.26
CA LEU A 36 -43.99 -10.11 4.78
C LEU A 36 -43.29 -11.46 4.53
N ALA A 37 -43.73 -12.54 5.20
CA ALA A 37 -43.06 -13.85 5.18
C ALA A 37 -42.82 -14.43 3.77
N PRO A 38 -43.75 -14.36 2.79
CA PRO A 38 -43.50 -14.85 1.44
C PRO A 38 -42.36 -14.10 0.73
N ALA A 39 -42.33 -12.77 0.84
CA ALA A 39 -41.27 -11.95 0.24
C ALA A 39 -39.92 -12.14 0.94
N ILE A 40 -39.94 -12.33 2.27
CA ILE A 40 -38.75 -12.69 3.04
C ILE A 40 -38.18 -14.03 2.54
N ARG A 41 -39.06 -15.03 2.34
CA ARG A 41 -38.65 -16.34 1.84
C ARG A 41 -37.99 -16.21 0.48
N GLU A 42 -38.64 -15.55 -0.48
CA GLU A 42 -38.09 -15.33 -1.82
C GLU A 42 -36.70 -14.67 -1.80
N LEU A 43 -36.52 -13.67 -0.94
CA LEU A 43 -35.25 -12.94 -0.84
C LEU A 43 -34.15 -13.69 -0.07
N CYS A 44 -34.51 -14.62 0.82
CA CYS A 44 -33.57 -15.23 1.77
C CYS A 44 -33.32 -16.73 1.55
N GLU A 45 -34.16 -17.46 0.80
CA GLU A 45 -34.13 -18.93 0.68
C GLU A 45 -32.78 -19.45 0.15
N TYR A 46 -32.19 -18.73 -0.82
CA TYR A 46 -30.88 -19.05 -1.40
C TYR A 46 -29.81 -17.99 -1.13
N ALA A 47 -30.10 -17.05 -0.22
CA ALA A 47 -29.19 -15.96 0.07
C ALA A 47 -28.07 -16.39 1.04
N ALA A 48 -26.92 -15.73 0.94
CA ALA A 48 -25.82 -15.94 1.88
C ALA A 48 -26.28 -15.63 3.34
N PRO A 49 -25.75 -16.30 4.36
CA PRO A 49 -26.13 -16.08 5.76
C PRO A 49 -26.02 -14.62 6.22
N SER A 50 -25.07 -13.85 5.67
CA SER A 50 -24.92 -12.42 5.92
C SER A 50 -26.10 -11.59 5.40
N THR A 51 -26.68 -11.98 4.26
CA THR A 51 -27.84 -11.31 3.66
C THR A 51 -29.09 -11.54 4.50
N ALA A 52 -29.32 -12.79 4.92
CA ALA A 52 -30.42 -13.11 5.84
C ALA A 52 -30.26 -12.37 7.19
N SER A 53 -29.02 -12.27 7.69
CA SER A 53 -28.70 -11.51 8.90
C SER A 53 -29.00 -10.02 8.74
N GLN A 54 -28.72 -9.44 7.56
CA GLN A 54 -29.04 -8.04 7.26
C GLN A 54 -30.55 -7.77 7.26
N TYR A 55 -31.36 -8.64 6.64
CA TYR A 55 -32.81 -8.50 6.69
C TYR A 55 -33.35 -8.63 8.11
N ARG A 56 -32.84 -9.59 8.89
CA ARG A 56 -33.20 -9.73 10.31
C ARG A 56 -32.88 -8.47 11.11
N TYR A 57 -31.67 -7.92 10.93
CA TYR A 57 -31.27 -6.68 11.59
C TYR A 57 -32.17 -5.50 11.17
N SER A 58 -32.49 -5.41 9.88
CA SER A 58 -33.34 -4.34 9.35
C SER A 58 -34.76 -4.43 9.91
N LEU A 59 -35.38 -5.61 9.92
CA LEU A 59 -36.70 -5.83 10.52
C LEU A 59 -36.72 -5.42 12.00
N ARG A 60 -35.70 -5.78 12.78
CA ARG A 60 -35.61 -5.39 14.20
C ARG A 60 -35.56 -3.87 14.39
N ALA A 61 -34.85 -3.16 13.52
CA ALA A 61 -34.79 -1.70 13.58
C ALA A 61 -36.14 -1.07 13.26
N TRP A 62 -36.84 -1.56 12.24
CA TRP A 62 -38.17 -1.06 11.86
C TRP A 62 -39.24 -1.38 12.90
N TRP A 63 -39.21 -2.56 13.52
CA TRP A 63 -40.15 -2.91 14.61
C TRP A 63 -40.01 -1.95 15.79
N ARG A 64 -38.78 -1.61 16.19
CA ARG A 64 -38.54 -0.61 17.24
C ARG A 64 -39.01 0.78 16.83
N LEU A 65 -38.80 1.13 15.55
CA LEU A 65 -39.27 2.40 15.04
C LEU A 65 -40.80 2.50 15.08
N PHE A 66 -41.52 1.43 14.76
CA PHE A 66 -42.99 1.41 14.88
C PHE A 66 -43.42 1.67 16.33
N ASP A 67 -42.80 0.99 17.30
CA ASP A 67 -43.07 1.23 18.71
C ASP A 67 -42.74 2.67 19.14
N ALA A 68 -41.66 3.25 18.62
CA ALA A 68 -41.26 4.63 18.88
C ALA A 68 -42.28 5.64 18.30
N VAL A 69 -42.79 5.40 17.09
CA VAL A 69 -43.85 6.21 16.48
C VAL A 69 -45.12 6.11 17.31
N GLU A 70 -45.56 4.90 17.63
CA GLU A 70 -46.79 4.63 18.39
C GLU A 70 -46.76 5.25 19.78
N SER A 71 -45.64 5.15 20.50
CA SER A 71 -45.47 5.76 21.83
C SER A 71 -45.40 7.29 21.80
N SER A 72 -45.02 7.89 20.67
CA SER A 72 -44.96 9.34 20.50
C SER A 72 -46.29 9.97 20.03
N ALA A 73 -47.26 9.14 19.61
CA ALA A 73 -48.54 9.61 19.09
C ALA A 73 -49.53 9.97 20.21
N LEU A 74 -50.29 11.06 20.01
CA LEU A 74 -51.38 11.46 20.93
C LEU A 74 -52.50 10.41 21.02
N GLN A 75 -52.67 9.61 19.96
CA GLN A 75 -53.59 8.48 19.89
C GLN A 75 -52.85 7.26 19.32
N PRO A 76 -52.19 6.45 20.19
CA PRO A 76 -51.34 5.34 19.76
C PRO A 76 -52.04 4.33 18.83
N ASP A 77 -53.31 4.02 19.09
CA ASP A 77 -54.09 3.05 18.30
C ASP A 77 -54.34 3.53 16.85
N SER A 78 -54.33 4.84 16.60
CA SER A 78 -54.56 5.41 15.26
C SER A 78 -53.33 5.32 14.34
N VAL A 79 -52.15 5.04 14.91
CA VAL A 79 -50.86 5.01 14.21
C VAL A 79 -50.22 3.62 14.30
N ARG A 80 -50.94 2.65 14.86
CA ARG A 80 -50.41 1.31 15.08
C ARG A 80 -50.23 0.57 13.75
N VAL A 81 -49.05 -0.01 13.56
CA VAL A 81 -48.75 -0.79 12.36
C VAL A 81 -49.15 -2.25 12.56
N GLU A 82 -50.26 -2.68 11.96
CA GLU A 82 -50.70 -4.08 12.00
C GLU A 82 -50.43 -4.79 10.67
N THR A 83 -50.51 -4.07 9.56
CA THR A 83 -50.39 -4.57 8.19
C THR A 83 -49.36 -3.79 7.39
N PHE A 84 -48.99 -4.30 6.20
CA PHE A 84 -48.09 -3.57 5.30
C PHE A 84 -48.67 -2.24 4.81
N ALA A 85 -49.99 -2.04 4.87
CA ALA A 85 -50.68 -0.85 4.41
C ALA A 85 -50.55 0.33 5.39
N ASP A 86 -50.40 0.03 6.69
CA ASP A 86 -50.29 1.02 7.78
C ASP A 86 -48.92 1.72 7.79
N VAL A 87 -47.96 1.18 7.02
CA VAL A 87 -46.64 1.78 6.86
C VAL A 87 -46.72 3.00 5.93
N THR A 88 -46.89 4.17 6.53
CA THR A 88 -47.04 5.47 5.86
C THR A 88 -45.78 6.35 5.89
N GLU A 89 -45.90 7.52 5.27
CA GLU A 89 -44.89 8.59 5.23
C GLU A 89 -44.40 9.06 6.61
N LEU A 90 -45.24 8.92 7.65
CA LEU A 90 -44.85 9.21 9.03
C LEU A 90 -43.67 8.35 9.50
N HIS A 91 -43.72 7.05 9.21
CA HIS A 91 -42.63 6.12 9.55
C HIS A 91 -41.37 6.42 8.75
N ARG A 92 -41.54 6.86 7.49
CA ARG A 92 -40.42 7.34 6.66
C ARG A 92 -39.72 8.51 7.33
N GLN A 93 -40.47 9.55 7.70
CA GLN A 93 -39.91 10.74 8.33
C GLN A 93 -39.25 10.39 9.67
N ARG A 94 -39.90 9.57 10.50
CA ARG A 94 -39.29 9.13 11.77
C ARG A 94 -37.98 8.38 11.56
N ALA A 95 -37.88 7.56 10.51
CA ALA A 95 -36.65 6.84 10.20
C ALA A 95 -35.51 7.79 9.83
N TYR A 96 -35.82 8.89 9.16
CA TYR A 96 -34.86 9.96 8.87
C TYR A 96 -34.45 10.68 10.16
N ASP A 97 -35.41 11.07 10.98
CA ASP A 97 -35.17 11.84 12.21
C ASP A 97 -34.34 11.05 13.24
N GLU A 98 -34.51 9.73 13.31
CA GLU A 98 -33.72 8.84 14.17
C GLU A 98 -32.37 8.42 13.54
N GLY A 99 -32.03 8.95 12.36
CA GLY A 99 -30.74 8.68 11.70
C GLY A 99 -30.61 7.22 11.23
N MET A 100 -31.70 6.60 10.79
CA MET A 100 -31.68 5.23 10.28
C MET A 100 -30.72 5.11 9.08
N SER A 101 -29.81 4.14 9.13
CA SER A 101 -28.86 3.92 8.02
C SER A 101 -29.56 3.58 6.70
N ARG A 102 -28.98 4.03 5.57
CA ARG A 102 -29.44 3.72 4.22
C ARG A 102 -29.64 2.22 3.97
N THR A 103 -28.75 1.39 4.51
CA THR A 103 -28.79 -0.06 4.30
C THR A 103 -30.02 -0.69 4.97
N VAL A 104 -30.31 -0.31 6.22
CA VAL A 104 -31.48 -0.78 6.98
C VAL A 104 -32.77 -0.30 6.33
N PHE A 105 -32.81 0.98 5.97
CA PHE A 105 -33.96 1.60 5.31
C PHE A 105 -34.25 0.91 3.98
N SER A 106 -33.25 0.80 3.10
CA SER A 106 -33.42 0.22 1.75
C SER A 106 -33.82 -1.25 1.79
N ALA A 107 -33.27 -2.05 2.72
CA ALA A 107 -33.61 -3.46 2.84
C ALA A 107 -35.10 -3.67 3.19
N PHE A 108 -35.61 -2.89 4.15
CA PHE A 108 -37.02 -2.96 4.53
C PHE A 108 -37.94 -2.40 3.45
N THR A 109 -37.65 -1.22 2.89
CA THR A 109 -38.48 -0.63 1.82
C THR A 109 -38.54 -1.54 0.59
N LYS A 110 -37.45 -2.25 0.26
CA LYS A 110 -37.46 -3.28 -0.79
C LYS A 110 -38.41 -4.43 -0.46
N LEU A 111 -38.36 -4.94 0.78
CA LEU A 111 -39.24 -6.00 1.23
C LEU A 111 -40.72 -5.57 1.17
N LEU A 112 -41.02 -4.37 1.68
CA LEU A 112 -42.35 -3.80 1.70
C LEU A 112 -42.90 -3.58 0.28
N ASN A 113 -42.07 -3.09 -0.63
CA ASN A 113 -42.45 -2.90 -2.04
C ASN A 113 -42.72 -4.22 -2.79
N LEU A 114 -42.04 -5.32 -2.43
CA LEU A 114 -42.35 -6.64 -3.00
C LEU A 114 -43.76 -7.10 -2.58
N VAL A 115 -44.11 -6.90 -1.30
CA VAL A 115 -45.46 -7.25 -0.80
C VAL A 115 -46.53 -6.35 -1.39
N ARG A 116 -46.28 -5.03 -1.46
CA ARG A 116 -47.23 -4.09 -2.10
C ARG A 116 -47.47 -4.47 -3.56
N LYS A 117 -46.41 -4.82 -4.31
CA LYS A 117 -46.52 -5.29 -5.69
C LYS A 117 -47.33 -6.58 -5.81
N SER A 118 -47.10 -7.57 -4.94
CA SER A 118 -47.84 -8.84 -4.99
C SER A 118 -49.32 -8.68 -4.60
N ARG A 119 -49.66 -7.63 -3.84
CA ARG A 119 -51.02 -7.27 -3.45
C ARG A 119 -51.69 -6.24 -4.36
N GLY A 120 -51.05 -5.83 -5.45
CA GLY A 120 -51.59 -4.84 -6.40
C GLY A 120 -51.63 -3.40 -5.86
N VAL A 121 -50.91 -3.11 -4.78
CA VAL A 121 -50.83 -1.78 -4.16
C VAL A 121 -49.65 -1.00 -4.74
N ALA A 122 -49.81 0.32 -4.93
CA ALA A 122 -48.76 1.19 -5.46
C ALA A 122 -47.48 1.12 -4.60
N ARG A 123 -46.32 1.06 -5.25
CA ARG A 123 -45.01 1.03 -4.58
C ARG A 123 -44.76 2.34 -3.81
N LEU A 124 -44.01 2.25 -2.73
CA LEU A 124 -43.43 3.39 -2.05
C LEU A 124 -42.22 3.88 -2.85
N TYR A 125 -42.26 5.15 -3.25
CA TYR A 125 -41.17 5.84 -3.95
C TYR A 125 -40.29 6.60 -2.95
N TRP A 126 -39.96 5.95 -1.84
CA TRP A 126 -39.15 6.57 -0.80
C TRP A 126 -37.69 6.56 -1.20
N ASP A 127 -37.11 7.74 -1.29
CA ASP A 127 -35.67 7.87 -1.32
C ASP A 127 -35.10 7.39 0.02
N PRO A 128 -33.96 6.70 0.00
CA PRO A 128 -33.27 6.34 1.23
C PRO A 128 -32.54 7.56 1.83
N PRO A 129 -32.30 7.57 3.15
CA PRO A 129 -31.45 8.58 3.78
C PRO A 129 -30.09 8.67 3.09
N GLU A 130 -29.57 9.89 2.97
CA GLU A 130 -28.19 10.09 2.56
C GLU A 130 -27.27 9.51 3.63
N ASP A 131 -26.27 8.73 3.20
CA ASP A 131 -25.23 8.31 4.13
C ASP A 131 -24.39 9.54 4.46
N SER A 132 -24.26 9.87 5.75
CA SER A 132 -23.24 10.84 6.17
C SER A 132 -21.89 10.40 5.60
N PRO A 133 -21.12 11.31 4.96
CA PRO A 133 -19.82 10.94 4.41
C PRO A 133 -18.98 10.34 5.54
N PRO A 134 -18.38 9.16 5.34
CA PRO A 134 -17.63 8.51 6.40
C PRO A 134 -16.45 9.40 6.78
N VAL A 135 -16.41 9.87 8.03
CA VAL A 135 -15.24 10.57 8.56
C VAL A 135 -14.14 9.53 8.75
N ARG A 136 -13.33 9.31 7.73
CA ARG A 136 -12.14 8.47 7.82
C ARG A 136 -10.98 9.30 8.29
N HIS A 137 -10.61 9.14 9.55
CA HIS A 137 -9.37 9.70 10.07
C HIS A 137 -8.20 8.83 9.58
N LEU A 138 -7.50 9.29 8.54
CA LEU A 138 -6.26 8.65 8.12
C LEU A 138 -5.11 9.10 9.03
N PRO A 139 -4.34 8.20 9.63
CA PRO A 139 -3.15 8.59 10.37
C PRO A 139 -2.17 9.35 9.48
N PRO A 140 -1.47 10.37 10.01
CA PRO A 140 -0.44 11.08 9.28
C PRO A 140 0.60 10.14 8.66
N GLN A 141 1.13 10.50 7.49
CA GLN A 141 2.07 9.64 6.75
C GLN A 141 3.26 9.18 7.60
N TRP A 142 3.80 10.06 8.45
CA TRP A 142 4.92 9.72 9.32
C TRP A 142 4.59 8.57 10.29
N GLN A 143 3.33 8.45 10.75
CA GLN A 143 2.89 7.33 11.60
C GLN A 143 2.89 6.03 10.81
N ILE A 144 2.35 6.07 9.59
CA ILE A 144 2.32 4.90 8.69
C ILE A 144 3.75 4.46 8.34
N ASP A 145 4.63 5.40 8.04
CA ASP A 145 6.03 5.12 7.73
C ASP A 145 6.76 4.51 8.92
N GLN A 146 6.55 5.01 10.15
CA GLN A 146 7.12 4.40 11.34
C GLN A 146 6.69 2.94 11.52
N ILE A 147 5.40 2.65 11.37
CA ILE A 147 4.88 1.27 11.48
C ILE A 147 5.46 0.39 10.37
N ARG A 148 5.53 0.91 9.14
CA ARG A 148 6.12 0.20 8.00
C ARG A 148 7.61 -0.08 8.22
N PHE A 149 8.37 0.86 8.77
CA PHE A 149 9.78 0.66 9.11
C PHE A 149 9.94 -0.35 10.24
N HIS A 150 9.07 -0.34 11.25
CA HIS A 150 9.05 -1.36 12.30
C HIS A 150 8.82 -2.74 11.68
N PHE A 151 7.81 -2.90 10.81
CA PHE A 151 7.58 -4.18 10.14
C PHE A 151 8.74 -4.61 9.27
N LYS A 152 9.31 -3.69 8.48
CA LYS A 152 10.47 -3.99 7.64
C LYS A 152 11.65 -4.47 8.49
N ARG A 153 11.97 -3.77 9.58
CA ARG A 153 13.03 -4.18 10.51
C ARG A 153 12.80 -5.57 11.08
N ASN A 154 11.60 -5.85 11.57
CA ASN A 154 11.26 -7.15 12.16
C ASN A 154 11.27 -8.28 11.12
N TRP A 155 10.83 -8.01 9.89
CA TRP A 155 10.92 -8.98 8.80
C TRP A 155 12.38 -9.35 8.49
N PHE A 156 13.26 -8.36 8.34
CA PHE A 156 14.69 -8.63 8.11
C PHE A 156 15.36 -9.29 9.32
N ALA A 157 14.90 -9.03 10.54
CA ALA A 157 15.36 -9.75 11.73
C ALA A 157 14.96 -11.24 11.70
N ALA A 158 13.77 -11.56 11.21
CA ALA A 158 13.35 -12.96 11.02
C ALA A 158 14.21 -13.67 9.97
N LEU A 159 14.50 -13.01 8.84
CA LEU A 159 15.41 -13.55 7.80
C LEU A 159 16.80 -13.82 8.36
N ALA A 160 17.38 -12.82 9.04
CA ALA A 160 18.70 -12.94 9.66
C ALA A 160 18.75 -14.08 10.70
N ARG A 161 17.67 -14.25 11.48
CA ARG A 161 17.56 -15.36 12.44
C ARG A 161 17.59 -16.73 11.73
N TRP A 162 16.88 -16.89 10.62
CA TRP A 162 16.87 -18.15 9.87
C TRP A 162 18.20 -18.44 9.19
N GLU A 163 18.82 -17.43 8.57
CA GLU A 163 20.15 -17.56 7.96
C GLU A 163 21.20 -17.90 9.00
N ARG A 164 21.15 -17.26 10.17
CA ARG A 164 22.08 -17.57 11.26
C ARG A 164 21.88 -18.98 11.79
N ALA A 165 20.63 -19.44 11.90
CA ALA A 165 20.35 -20.83 12.29
C ALA A 165 20.93 -21.84 11.28
N GLU A 166 20.82 -21.56 9.98
CA GLU A 166 21.42 -22.39 8.93
C GLU A 166 22.95 -22.40 8.98
N GLN A 167 23.59 -21.24 9.20
CA GLN A 167 25.04 -21.12 9.37
C GLN A 167 25.55 -21.92 10.56
N LEU A 168 24.91 -21.79 11.72
CA LEU A 168 25.25 -22.53 12.93
C LEU A 168 25.13 -24.04 12.72
N LEU A 169 24.07 -24.50 12.05
CA LEU A 169 23.88 -25.92 11.72
C LEU A 169 24.88 -26.42 10.66
N ALA A 170 25.38 -25.53 9.78
CA ALA A 170 26.42 -25.83 8.81
C ALA A 170 27.83 -25.90 9.41
N GLY A 171 27.98 -25.58 10.70
CA GLY A 171 29.25 -25.68 11.43
C GLY A 171 29.99 -24.36 11.65
N GLU A 172 29.37 -23.21 11.35
CA GLU A 172 29.95 -21.93 11.78
C GLU A 172 30.01 -21.84 13.31
N PRO A 173 31.10 -21.31 13.89
CA PRO A 173 31.22 -21.23 15.34
C PRO A 173 30.22 -20.23 15.93
N PRO A 174 29.63 -20.55 17.10
CA PRO A 174 28.78 -19.61 17.82
C PRO A 174 29.61 -18.44 18.34
N LEU A 175 29.05 -17.23 18.27
CA LEU A 175 29.72 -15.99 18.67
C LEU A 175 29.63 -15.72 20.17
N ASN A 176 28.67 -16.35 20.86
CA ASN A 176 28.40 -16.13 22.28
C ASN A 176 27.59 -17.30 22.87
N VAL A 177 27.44 -17.29 24.20
CA VAL A 177 26.71 -18.32 24.98
C VAL A 177 25.24 -18.44 24.54
N ILE A 178 24.62 -17.37 24.04
CA ILE A 178 23.24 -17.42 23.54
C ILE A 178 23.19 -18.26 22.27
N GLU A 179 24.11 -18.04 21.32
CA GLU A 179 24.19 -18.83 20.08
C GLU A 179 24.57 -20.29 20.35
N GLU A 180 25.42 -20.58 21.33
CA GLU A 180 25.68 -21.95 21.78
C GLU A 180 24.40 -22.64 22.25
N GLY A 181 23.58 -21.94 23.05
CA GLY A 181 22.28 -22.43 23.47
C GLY A 181 21.32 -22.64 22.30
N LEU A 182 21.29 -21.73 21.33
CA LEU A 182 20.46 -21.86 20.13
C LEU A 182 20.88 -23.04 19.24
N LEU A 183 22.18 -23.20 18.99
CA LEU A 183 22.72 -24.32 18.21
C LEU A 183 22.33 -25.66 18.85
N LYS A 184 22.50 -25.77 20.17
CA LYS A 184 22.08 -26.96 20.93
C LYS A 184 20.58 -27.24 20.77
N ASN A 185 19.75 -26.21 20.74
CA ASN A 185 18.31 -26.34 20.49
C ASN A 185 18.02 -26.82 19.06
N TYR A 186 18.64 -26.21 18.05
CA TYR A 186 18.45 -26.56 16.64
C TYR A 186 18.87 -28.00 16.34
N GLN A 187 20.03 -28.43 16.85
CA GLN A 187 20.51 -29.81 16.70
C GLN A 187 19.52 -30.84 17.28
N ARG A 188 18.94 -30.53 18.46
CA ARG A 188 17.93 -31.40 19.06
C ARG A 188 16.66 -31.46 18.23
N PHE A 189 16.24 -30.33 17.65
CA PHE A 189 15.09 -30.29 16.75
C PHE A 189 15.32 -31.13 15.50
N ASP A 190 16.48 -30.98 14.84
CA ASP A 190 16.83 -31.75 13.65
C ASP A 190 16.93 -33.26 13.93
N ALA A 191 17.42 -33.64 15.11
CA ALA A 191 17.40 -35.04 15.55
C ALA A 191 15.96 -35.57 15.71
N ALA A 192 15.04 -34.78 16.27
CA ALA A 192 13.63 -35.16 16.39
C ALA A 192 12.93 -35.25 15.03
N VAL A 193 13.20 -34.31 14.11
CA VAL A 193 12.70 -34.34 12.73
C VAL A 193 13.21 -35.58 11.99
N THR A 194 14.50 -35.90 12.12
CA THR A 194 15.12 -37.08 11.49
C THR A 194 14.51 -38.38 12.03
N ARG A 195 14.30 -38.45 13.35
CA ARG A 195 13.72 -39.64 14.02
C ARG A 195 12.26 -39.89 13.64
N THR A 196 11.46 -38.83 13.54
CA THR A 196 10.00 -38.93 13.31
C THR A 196 9.63 -38.87 11.83
N GLY A 197 10.51 -38.35 10.98
CA GLY A 197 10.19 -38.00 9.58
C GLY A 197 9.19 -36.85 9.45
N SER A 198 8.81 -36.19 10.55
CA SER A 198 7.87 -35.07 10.57
C SER A 198 8.61 -33.74 10.62
N PRO A 199 8.29 -32.76 9.75
CA PRO A 199 8.87 -31.42 9.82
C PRO A 199 8.35 -30.60 11.01
N ARG A 200 7.31 -31.07 11.69
CA ARG A 200 6.82 -30.55 12.97
C ARG A 200 6.56 -31.74 13.92
N PRO A 201 7.60 -32.28 14.56
CA PRO A 201 7.43 -33.27 15.62
C PRO A 201 6.60 -32.67 16.76
N SER A 202 5.78 -33.47 17.43
CA SER A 202 5.03 -33.10 18.63
C SER A 202 5.95 -32.73 19.80
N ALA A 203 5.41 -32.05 20.81
CA ALA A 203 6.18 -31.69 22.00
C ALA A 203 6.76 -32.93 22.70
N GLU A 204 5.97 -34.01 22.80
CA GLU A 204 6.39 -35.30 23.37
C GLU A 204 7.55 -35.92 22.58
N GLU A 205 7.51 -35.85 21.24
CA GLU A 205 8.60 -36.33 20.40
C GLU A 205 9.88 -35.50 20.55
N ILE A 206 9.77 -34.20 20.84
CA ILE A 206 10.93 -33.33 21.08
C ILE A 206 11.51 -33.56 22.49
N TRP A 207 10.65 -33.77 23.48
CA TRP A 207 11.04 -34.09 24.84
C TRP A 207 11.71 -35.46 24.93
N GLY A 208 11.20 -36.45 24.19
CA GLY A 208 11.63 -37.85 24.30
C GLY A 208 11.32 -38.38 25.70
N GLU A 209 12.33 -38.94 26.36
CA GLU A 209 12.17 -39.48 27.73
C GLU A 209 12.22 -38.41 28.82
N MET A 210 12.51 -37.14 28.48
CA MET A 210 12.60 -36.08 29.48
C MET A 210 11.23 -35.50 29.82
N ILE A 211 11.00 -35.27 31.11
CA ILE A 211 9.87 -34.43 31.54
C ILE A 211 10.12 -32.94 31.23
N PRO A 212 9.06 -32.12 31.06
CA PRO A 212 9.20 -30.73 30.62
C PRO A 212 10.10 -29.84 31.50
N SER A 213 10.09 -30.05 32.82
CA SER A 213 10.94 -29.30 33.76
C SER A 213 12.43 -29.57 33.52
N THR A 214 12.81 -30.85 33.40
CA THR A 214 14.19 -31.26 33.10
C THR A 214 14.65 -30.76 31.74
N PHE A 215 13.77 -30.80 30.74
CA PHE A 215 14.04 -30.28 29.40
C PHE A 215 14.42 -28.79 29.45
N ASN A 216 13.60 -27.97 30.11
CA ASN A 216 13.85 -26.52 30.25
C ASN A 216 15.11 -26.23 31.09
N ASN A 217 15.33 -26.97 32.19
CA ASN A 217 16.50 -26.80 33.05
C ASN A 217 17.82 -27.12 32.32
N ARG A 218 17.79 -27.94 31.26
CA ARG A 218 18.94 -28.21 30.39
C ARG A 218 19.16 -27.16 29.30
N GLY A 219 18.38 -26.08 29.31
CA GLY A 219 18.46 -24.97 28.36
C GLY A 219 17.75 -25.23 27.03
N TYR A 220 16.88 -26.25 26.95
CA TYR A 220 16.09 -26.50 25.75
C TYR A 220 14.76 -25.71 25.78
N SER A 221 14.32 -25.25 24.62
CA SER A 221 13.11 -24.44 24.43
C SER A 221 12.52 -24.72 23.05
N ILE A 222 11.33 -25.34 23.01
CA ILE A 222 10.58 -25.56 21.77
C ILE A 222 10.35 -24.26 21.00
N PRO A 223 9.94 -23.12 21.61
CA PRO A 223 9.86 -21.85 20.90
C PRO A 223 11.14 -21.49 20.15
N GLN A 224 12.31 -21.59 20.80
CA GLN A 224 13.59 -21.26 20.18
C GLN A 224 13.90 -22.20 19.02
N MET A 225 13.67 -23.51 19.20
CA MET A 225 13.84 -24.52 18.15
C MET A 225 13.03 -24.18 16.89
N LEU A 226 11.75 -23.83 17.07
CA LEU A 226 10.84 -23.53 15.95
C LEU A 226 11.17 -22.20 15.27
N ASP A 227 11.50 -21.17 16.06
CA ASP A 227 11.79 -19.82 15.59
C ASP A 227 12.99 -19.75 14.65
N GLY A 228 13.98 -20.61 14.86
CA GLY A 228 15.15 -20.73 13.96
C GLY A 228 14.82 -21.41 12.62
N ARG A 229 13.71 -22.15 12.52
CA ARG A 229 13.40 -22.99 11.35
C ARG A 229 12.21 -22.52 10.53
N TYR A 230 11.19 -21.95 11.17
CA TYR A 230 9.93 -21.60 10.53
C TYR A 230 9.43 -20.22 11.01
N PRO A 231 8.52 -19.58 10.26
CA PRO A 231 7.83 -18.39 10.74
C PRO A 231 7.00 -18.70 11.98
N ASN A 232 7.07 -17.81 12.96
CA ASN A 232 6.20 -17.84 14.12
C ASN A 232 4.99 -16.90 13.94
N ALA A 233 4.14 -16.85 14.97
CA ALA A 233 2.93 -16.04 14.99
C ALA A 233 3.19 -14.53 14.80
N TYR A 234 4.32 -14.02 15.29
CA TYR A 234 4.70 -12.62 15.11
C TYR A 234 5.24 -12.38 13.70
N ASP A 235 6.18 -13.19 13.24
CA ASP A 235 6.81 -13.05 11.92
C ASP A 235 5.79 -13.04 10.79
N ILE A 236 4.83 -13.98 10.83
CA ILE A 236 3.83 -14.12 9.76
C ILE A 236 2.89 -12.91 9.71
N ARG A 237 2.58 -12.30 10.86
CA ARG A 237 1.72 -11.11 10.92
C ARG A 237 2.50 -9.87 10.52
N VAL A 238 3.77 -9.76 10.89
CA VAL A 238 4.67 -8.70 10.40
C VAL A 238 4.76 -8.75 8.87
N ALA A 239 5.05 -9.92 8.31
CA ALA A 239 5.13 -10.15 6.87
C ALA A 239 3.82 -9.77 6.17
N PHE A 240 2.68 -10.25 6.69
CA PHE A 240 1.36 -9.96 6.14
C PHE A 240 1.04 -8.46 6.12
N HIS A 241 1.24 -7.75 7.23
CA HIS A 241 0.94 -6.32 7.30
C HIS A 241 1.95 -5.47 6.51
N LEU A 242 3.20 -5.91 6.38
CA LEU A 242 4.18 -5.27 5.49
C LEU A 242 3.75 -5.39 4.02
N CYS A 243 3.21 -6.54 3.60
CA CYS A 243 2.62 -6.72 2.28
C CYS A 243 1.40 -5.80 2.07
N LEU A 244 0.52 -5.66 3.07
CA LEU A 244 -0.62 -4.71 2.99
C LEU A 244 -0.15 -3.28 2.80
N ALA A 245 0.79 -2.82 3.64
CA ALA A 245 1.34 -1.46 3.59
C ALA A 245 2.06 -1.17 2.26
N SER A 246 2.64 -2.18 1.62
CA SER A 246 3.42 -2.01 0.39
C SER A 246 2.60 -2.11 -0.90
N THR A 247 1.43 -2.77 -0.86
CA THR A 247 0.61 -3.05 -2.06
C THR A 247 -0.71 -2.29 -2.08
N GLY A 248 -1.19 -1.83 -0.92
CA GLY A 248 -2.54 -1.27 -0.77
C GLY A 248 -3.66 -2.29 -1.02
N TRP A 249 -3.35 -3.59 -1.04
CA TRP A 249 -4.36 -4.63 -1.21
C TRP A 249 -5.26 -4.76 0.02
N ASN A 250 -6.45 -5.31 -0.17
CA ASN A 250 -7.31 -5.66 0.98
C ASN A 250 -6.77 -6.92 1.66
N PRO A 251 -6.96 -7.08 2.99
CA PRO A 251 -6.60 -8.31 3.70
C PRO A 251 -7.16 -9.57 3.04
N SER A 252 -8.40 -9.54 2.56
CA SER A 252 -9.02 -10.66 1.86
C SER A 252 -8.32 -11.03 0.55
N THR A 253 -7.79 -10.05 -0.20
CA THR A 253 -7.07 -10.32 -1.45
C THR A 253 -5.75 -11.04 -1.18
N LEU A 254 -4.98 -10.61 -0.16
CA LEU A 254 -3.73 -11.28 0.21
C LEU A 254 -3.96 -12.67 0.82
N LEU A 255 -5.01 -12.83 1.64
CA LEU A 255 -5.34 -14.13 2.23
C LEU A 255 -5.86 -15.15 1.21
N ALA A 256 -6.36 -14.70 0.06
CA ALA A 256 -6.88 -15.53 -1.01
C ALA A 256 -5.82 -15.98 -2.03
N LEU A 257 -4.55 -15.60 -1.85
CA LEU A 257 -3.46 -16.08 -2.69
C LEU A 257 -3.34 -17.61 -2.60
N ASP A 258 -3.16 -18.25 -3.75
CA ASP A 258 -3.06 -19.71 -3.89
C ASP A 258 -1.66 -20.06 -4.44
N VAL A 259 -0.85 -20.75 -3.64
CA VAL A 259 0.52 -21.17 -4.01
C VAL A 259 0.57 -22.11 -5.21
N ASP A 260 -0.53 -22.79 -5.54
CA ASP A 260 -0.60 -23.66 -6.71
C ASP A 260 -0.86 -22.87 -8.01
N THR A 261 -1.18 -21.57 -7.90
CA THR A 261 -1.36 -20.66 -9.04
C THR A 261 -0.11 -19.82 -9.27
N ASN A 262 0.21 -19.53 -10.53
CA ASN A 262 1.30 -18.61 -10.83
C ASN A 262 0.82 -17.17 -10.70
N PHE A 263 0.93 -16.61 -9.49
CA PHE A 263 0.49 -15.24 -9.20
C PHE A 263 1.65 -14.24 -9.09
N ILE A 264 2.90 -14.65 -9.31
CA ILE A 264 4.09 -13.77 -9.38
C ILE A 264 4.84 -14.06 -10.68
N GLU A 265 4.83 -13.11 -11.60
CA GLU A 265 5.40 -13.25 -12.94
C GLU A 265 6.48 -12.19 -13.19
N PRO A 266 7.47 -12.43 -14.08
CA PRO A 266 8.37 -11.37 -14.53
C PRO A 266 7.57 -10.21 -15.16
N HIS A 267 7.97 -8.97 -14.91
CA HIS A 267 7.31 -7.83 -15.55
C HIS A 267 7.62 -7.83 -17.07
N PRO A 268 6.62 -7.67 -17.96
CA PRO A 268 6.78 -7.91 -19.40
C PRO A 268 7.75 -6.95 -20.10
N LYS A 269 8.04 -5.80 -19.50
CA LYS A 269 8.95 -4.78 -20.05
C LYS A 269 10.23 -4.56 -19.24
N ASP A 270 10.32 -5.13 -18.03
CA ASP A 270 11.43 -4.85 -17.11
C ASP A 270 11.78 -6.14 -16.34
N PRO A 271 12.85 -6.86 -16.72
CA PRO A 271 13.20 -8.12 -16.07
C PRO A 271 13.64 -7.96 -14.61
N THR A 272 13.93 -6.73 -14.16
CA THR A 272 14.28 -6.45 -12.76
C THR A 272 13.05 -6.35 -11.85
N ARG A 273 11.85 -6.32 -12.42
CA ARG A 273 10.56 -6.23 -11.73
C ARG A 273 9.74 -7.51 -11.87
N TYR A 274 8.80 -7.69 -10.96
CA TYR A 274 7.76 -8.69 -11.06
C TYR A 274 6.38 -8.02 -11.08
N LEU A 275 5.40 -8.72 -11.65
CA LEU A 275 3.98 -8.47 -11.52
C LEU A 275 3.39 -9.50 -10.57
N MET A 276 2.66 -9.06 -9.55
CA MET A 276 1.93 -9.94 -8.65
C MET A 276 0.43 -9.70 -8.82
N THR A 277 -0.33 -10.76 -9.07
CA THR A 277 -1.78 -10.72 -9.30
C THR A 277 -2.53 -11.36 -8.14
N GLY A 278 -3.73 -10.87 -7.85
CA GLY A 278 -4.56 -11.39 -6.77
C GLY A 278 -6.04 -11.23 -7.09
N TYR A 279 -6.84 -12.26 -6.79
CA TYR A 279 -8.26 -12.24 -7.11
C TYR A 279 -9.06 -11.52 -6.01
N LYS A 280 -9.80 -10.48 -6.41
CA LYS A 280 -10.67 -9.71 -5.52
C LYS A 280 -12.10 -10.22 -5.63
N ALA A 281 -12.45 -11.19 -4.78
CA ALA A 281 -13.75 -11.86 -4.80
C ALA A 281 -14.97 -10.92 -4.78
N ARG A 282 -14.91 -9.82 -4.01
CA ARG A 282 -16.01 -8.84 -3.90
C ARG A 282 -16.35 -8.16 -5.23
N SER A 283 -15.35 -7.87 -6.07
CA SER A 283 -15.53 -7.21 -7.36
C SER A 283 -15.40 -8.15 -8.56
N LYS A 284 -15.17 -9.44 -8.30
CA LYS A 284 -14.90 -10.49 -9.30
C LYS A 284 -13.90 -10.02 -10.34
N SER A 285 -12.75 -9.52 -9.87
CA SER A 285 -11.71 -8.94 -10.72
C SER A 285 -10.33 -9.22 -10.17
N GLU A 286 -9.34 -9.26 -11.06
CA GLU A 286 -7.94 -9.31 -10.67
C GLU A 286 -7.44 -7.92 -10.26
N GLN A 287 -6.56 -7.90 -9.26
CA GLN A 287 -5.78 -6.73 -8.89
C GLN A 287 -4.31 -7.08 -9.08
N ALA A 288 -3.57 -6.19 -9.73
CA ALA A 288 -2.15 -6.38 -9.96
C ALA A 288 -1.33 -5.33 -9.19
N THR A 289 -0.15 -5.72 -8.75
CA THR A 289 0.86 -4.82 -8.16
C THR A 289 2.23 -5.19 -8.70
N GLU A 290 3.11 -4.20 -8.87
CA GLU A 290 4.48 -4.42 -9.28
C GLU A 290 5.45 -4.32 -8.10
N GLY A 291 6.63 -4.92 -8.22
CA GLY A 291 7.70 -4.79 -7.25
C GLY A 291 9.06 -5.17 -7.82
N LEU A 292 10.13 -4.87 -7.08
CA LEU A 292 11.51 -5.17 -7.48
C LEU A 292 11.87 -6.60 -7.10
N ARG A 293 12.32 -7.41 -8.08
CA ARG A 293 12.67 -8.82 -7.87
C ARG A 293 13.86 -9.01 -6.92
N LYS A 294 14.81 -8.08 -6.89
CA LYS A 294 15.97 -8.13 -5.98
C LYS A 294 15.63 -7.91 -4.50
N SER A 295 14.43 -7.42 -4.19
CA SER A 295 14.10 -7.00 -2.83
C SER A 295 13.38 -8.11 -2.06
N ARG A 296 14.07 -8.70 -1.07
CA ARG A 296 13.47 -9.65 -0.10
C ARG A 296 12.47 -9.00 0.86
N GLY A 297 12.35 -7.68 0.85
CA GLY A 297 11.33 -6.92 1.59
C GLY A 297 10.16 -6.44 0.72
N SER A 298 10.15 -6.78 -0.58
CA SER A 298 8.98 -6.56 -1.44
C SER A 298 7.91 -7.61 -1.17
N ALA A 299 6.64 -7.33 -1.46
CA ALA A 299 5.55 -8.27 -1.18
C ALA A 299 5.75 -9.64 -1.85
N GLY A 300 6.20 -9.66 -3.11
CA GLY A 300 6.52 -10.88 -3.84
C GLY A 300 7.71 -11.61 -3.24
N GLY A 301 8.78 -10.88 -2.89
CA GLY A 301 9.95 -11.47 -2.22
C GLY A 301 9.63 -12.09 -0.86
N ILE A 302 8.79 -11.42 -0.05
CA ILE A 302 8.31 -11.94 1.23
C ILE A 302 7.54 -13.25 1.03
N ILE A 303 6.58 -13.26 0.09
CA ILE A 303 5.74 -14.42 -0.16
C ILE A 303 6.56 -15.59 -0.71
N GLN A 304 7.48 -15.35 -1.64
CA GLN A 304 8.37 -16.39 -2.17
C GLN A 304 9.25 -17.02 -1.08
N GLU A 305 9.81 -16.20 -0.19
CA GLU A 305 10.59 -16.69 0.94
C GLU A 305 9.73 -17.54 1.90
N LEU A 306 8.51 -17.08 2.23
CA LEU A 306 7.59 -17.84 3.08
C LEU A 306 7.20 -19.18 2.45
N ILE A 307 6.91 -19.21 1.13
CA ILE A 307 6.59 -20.44 0.41
C ILE A 307 7.76 -21.42 0.47
N ALA A 308 8.97 -20.97 0.13
CA ALA A 308 10.17 -21.80 0.16
C ALA A 308 10.44 -22.36 1.56
N ARG A 309 10.40 -21.49 2.58
CA ARG A 309 10.65 -21.84 3.98
C ARG A 309 9.63 -22.82 4.56
N THR A 310 8.36 -22.72 4.15
CA THR A 310 7.26 -23.53 4.69
C THR A 310 6.93 -24.77 3.84
N GLU A 311 7.65 -25.03 2.75
CA GLU A 311 7.40 -26.19 1.89
C GLU A 311 7.46 -27.54 2.62
N PRO A 312 8.37 -27.78 3.60
CA PRO A 312 8.32 -29.01 4.40
C PRO A 312 6.98 -29.16 5.14
N LEU A 313 6.47 -28.09 5.76
CA LEU A 313 5.19 -28.10 6.45
C LEU A 313 4.02 -28.34 5.48
N ARG A 314 4.09 -27.74 4.29
CA ARG A 314 3.09 -27.95 3.23
C ARG A 314 3.04 -29.39 2.75
N ARG A 315 4.20 -30.04 2.58
CA ARG A 315 4.28 -31.47 2.27
C ARG A 315 3.65 -32.33 3.37
N GLN A 316 3.86 -31.99 4.65
CA GLN A 316 3.19 -32.68 5.74
C GLN A 316 1.67 -32.51 5.68
N LEU A 317 1.17 -31.28 5.46
CA LEU A 317 -0.26 -31.04 5.30
C LEU A 317 -0.88 -31.82 4.13
N ARG A 318 -0.15 -32.00 3.02
CA ARG A 318 -0.61 -32.84 1.89
C ARG A 318 -0.76 -34.32 2.32
N LYS A 319 0.19 -34.85 3.10
CA LYS A 319 0.09 -36.20 3.69
C LYS A 319 -1.10 -36.31 4.65
N ASP A 320 -1.31 -35.31 5.50
CA ASP A 320 -2.43 -35.28 6.45
C ASP A 320 -3.79 -35.28 5.72
N ILE A 321 -3.89 -34.60 4.58
CA ILE A 321 -5.08 -34.62 3.70
C ILE A 321 -5.32 -36.02 3.14
N GLU A 322 -4.28 -36.69 2.65
CA GLU A 322 -4.40 -38.07 2.13
C GLU A 322 -4.86 -39.05 3.22
N GLN A 323 -4.27 -38.96 4.42
CA GLN A 323 -4.69 -39.76 5.57
C GLN A 323 -6.16 -39.51 5.95
N LEU A 324 -6.59 -38.25 5.96
CA LEU A 324 -7.98 -37.90 6.25
C LEU A 324 -8.95 -38.32 5.16
N ARG A 325 -8.53 -38.32 3.88
CA ARG A 325 -9.32 -38.86 2.77
C ARG A 325 -9.54 -40.37 2.93
N ASN A 326 -8.49 -41.11 3.30
CA ASN A 326 -8.61 -42.56 3.55
C ASN A 326 -9.54 -42.83 4.72
N ARG A 327 -9.37 -42.11 5.84
CA ARG A 327 -10.26 -42.21 7.01
C ARG A 327 -11.72 -41.85 6.68
N TYR A 328 -11.95 -40.84 5.84
CA TYR A 328 -13.29 -40.50 5.38
C TYR A 328 -13.92 -41.64 4.56
N ALA A 329 -13.14 -42.27 3.67
CA ALA A 329 -13.62 -43.39 2.87
C ALA A 329 -13.95 -44.62 3.72
N GLU A 330 -13.11 -44.93 4.72
CA GLU A 330 -13.35 -46.01 5.69
C GLU A 330 -14.65 -45.79 6.47
N LEU A 331 -14.84 -44.58 7.02
CA LEU A 331 -16.04 -44.23 7.80
C LEU A 331 -17.31 -44.18 6.96
N ALA A 332 -17.20 -43.74 5.70
CA ALA A 332 -18.32 -43.77 4.76
C ALA A 332 -18.73 -45.23 4.45
N THR A 333 -17.76 -46.13 4.36
CA THR A 333 -18.00 -47.56 4.11
C THR A 333 -18.56 -48.28 5.34
N SER A 334 -18.15 -47.89 6.56
CA SER A 334 -18.63 -48.48 7.81
C SER A 334 -19.98 -47.97 8.28
N GLY A 335 -20.63 -47.07 7.51
CA GLY A 335 -21.95 -46.52 7.85
C GLY A 335 -21.93 -45.53 9.02
N ALA A 336 -20.82 -44.82 9.23
CA ALA A 336 -20.68 -43.83 10.30
C ALA A 336 -21.76 -42.74 10.26
N ALA A 337 -22.05 -42.15 11.41
CA ALA A 337 -23.06 -41.11 11.55
C ALA A 337 -22.76 -39.88 10.66
N HIS A 338 -23.81 -39.24 10.14
CA HIS A 338 -23.68 -38.08 9.25
C HIS A 338 -22.87 -36.93 9.88
N GLU A 339 -22.96 -36.75 11.19
CA GLU A 339 -22.23 -35.71 11.92
C GLU A 339 -20.70 -35.91 11.88
N GLU A 340 -20.24 -37.16 12.01
CA GLU A 340 -18.82 -37.52 11.96
C GLU A 340 -18.25 -37.32 10.56
N LEU A 341 -18.98 -37.77 9.53
CA LEU A 341 -18.62 -37.55 8.13
C LEU A 341 -18.56 -36.05 7.80
N SER A 342 -19.52 -35.27 8.30
CA SER A 342 -19.53 -33.81 8.13
C SER A 342 -18.37 -33.12 8.87
N ALA A 343 -17.98 -33.61 10.05
CA ALA A 343 -16.81 -33.09 10.78
C ALA A 343 -15.51 -33.32 10.01
N ILE A 344 -15.28 -34.54 9.50
CA ILE A 344 -14.08 -34.86 8.71
C ILE A 344 -14.07 -34.09 7.39
N ARG A 345 -15.21 -33.98 6.70
CA ARG A 345 -15.33 -33.19 5.47
C ARG A 345 -14.97 -31.72 5.71
N ARG A 346 -15.42 -31.12 6.82
CA ARG A 346 -15.05 -29.75 7.21
C ARG A 346 -13.56 -29.61 7.47
N GLN A 347 -12.94 -30.60 8.12
CA GLN A 347 -11.50 -30.61 8.35
C GLN A 347 -10.69 -30.73 7.06
N LEU A 348 -11.13 -31.57 6.13
CA LEU A 348 -10.52 -31.77 4.82
C LEU A 348 -10.54 -30.48 3.99
N VAL A 349 -11.71 -29.83 3.85
CA VAL A 349 -11.83 -28.53 3.17
C VAL A 349 -10.94 -27.47 3.82
N ARG A 350 -10.83 -27.48 5.15
CA ARG A 350 -9.96 -26.56 5.88
C ARG A 350 -8.48 -26.81 5.56
N LEU A 351 -8.01 -28.06 5.57
CA LEU A 351 -6.62 -28.37 5.26
C LEU A 351 -6.27 -28.11 3.79
N GLU A 352 -7.18 -28.38 2.86
CA GLU A 352 -7.01 -28.03 1.44
C GLU A 352 -6.79 -26.52 1.25
N GLN A 353 -7.51 -25.68 2.00
CA GLN A 353 -7.26 -24.23 2.01
C GLN A 353 -5.90 -23.89 2.65
N GLY A 354 -5.49 -24.60 3.71
CA GLY A 354 -4.20 -24.40 4.36
C GLY A 354 -3.01 -24.72 3.46
N VAL A 355 -3.07 -25.83 2.71
CA VAL A 355 -2.05 -26.24 1.72
C VAL A 355 -1.89 -25.23 0.60
N LYS A 356 -2.92 -24.43 0.31
CA LYS A 356 -2.87 -23.39 -0.70
C LYS A 356 -2.37 -22.04 -0.18
N SER A 357 -2.38 -21.86 1.14
CA SER A 357 -2.04 -20.58 1.76
C SER A 357 -0.52 -20.34 1.77
N PRO A 358 -0.03 -19.17 1.34
CA PRO A 358 1.36 -18.79 1.55
C PRO A 358 1.65 -18.42 3.01
N TRP A 359 0.61 -18.27 3.84
CA TRP A 359 0.70 -17.72 5.20
C TRP A 359 0.83 -18.79 6.29
N ILE A 360 1.58 -19.86 6.03
CA ILE A 360 1.82 -20.94 6.99
C ILE A 360 2.82 -20.50 8.05
N TYR A 361 2.57 -20.88 9.30
CA TYR A 361 3.44 -20.61 10.44
C TYR A 361 3.26 -21.67 11.53
N LEU A 362 4.13 -21.64 12.54
CA LEU A 362 4.03 -22.51 13.71
C LEU A 362 3.78 -21.71 14.99
N THR A 363 3.17 -22.39 15.96
CA THR A 363 3.05 -21.88 17.33
C THR A 363 3.68 -22.87 18.30
N SER A 364 4.29 -22.34 19.35
CA SER A 364 4.82 -23.14 20.47
C SER A 364 3.73 -23.75 21.33
N THR A 365 2.51 -23.20 21.29
CA THR A 365 1.40 -23.60 22.17
C THR A 365 0.55 -24.75 21.63
N ARG A 366 0.69 -25.07 20.34
CA ARG A 366 -0.08 -26.14 19.68
C ARG A 366 0.87 -26.96 18.84
N ASP A 367 0.73 -28.27 18.93
CA ASP A 367 1.37 -29.22 18.02
C ASP A 367 0.62 -29.30 16.69
N ALA A 368 0.47 -28.15 16.05
CA ALA A 368 -0.27 -28.03 14.80
C ALA A 368 0.38 -27.02 13.86
N ILE A 369 0.35 -27.35 12.57
CA ILE A 369 0.62 -26.42 11.48
C ILE A 369 -0.58 -25.48 11.35
N VAL A 370 -0.32 -24.18 11.36
CA VAL A 370 -1.36 -23.15 11.33
C VAL A 370 -1.11 -22.17 10.20
N TRP A 371 -2.15 -21.43 9.79
CA TRP A 371 -2.05 -20.42 8.75
C TRP A 371 -2.99 -19.24 9.03
N LEU A 372 -2.77 -18.14 8.30
CA LEU A 372 -3.69 -17.01 8.37
C LEU A 372 -5.01 -17.33 7.65
N GLU A 373 -6.14 -17.22 8.35
CA GLU A 373 -7.49 -17.58 7.89
C GLU A 373 -8.36 -16.33 7.80
N GLN A 374 -9.04 -16.14 6.66
CA GLN A 374 -9.96 -15.02 6.44
C GLN A 374 -11.15 -15.03 7.42
N ASN A 375 -11.79 -16.19 7.58
CA ASN A 375 -13.03 -16.32 8.37
C ASN A 375 -12.82 -16.15 9.89
N LYS A 376 -11.59 -16.32 10.36
CA LYS A 376 -11.23 -16.22 11.79
C LYS A 376 -10.44 -14.97 12.14
N ALA A 377 -10.25 -14.06 11.17
CA ALA A 377 -9.45 -12.85 11.30
C ALA A 377 -8.11 -13.08 12.02
N THR A 378 -7.43 -14.20 11.75
CA THR A 378 -6.25 -14.58 12.54
C THR A 378 -5.09 -13.62 12.33
N HIS A 379 -5.06 -12.92 11.19
CA HIS A 379 -4.11 -11.85 10.90
C HIS A 379 -4.21 -10.70 11.91
N SER A 380 -5.41 -10.35 12.40
CA SER A 380 -5.59 -9.23 13.34
C SER A 380 -5.50 -9.62 14.80
N ARG A 381 -5.45 -10.92 15.13
CA ARG A 381 -5.40 -11.39 16.51
C ARG A 381 -4.09 -10.99 17.20
N GLY A 382 -4.18 -10.30 18.34
CA GLY A 382 -3.02 -9.94 19.15
C GLY A 382 -2.32 -11.14 19.78
N LEU A 383 -1.10 -10.90 20.24
CA LEU A 383 -0.22 -11.90 20.85
C LEU A 383 -0.29 -11.85 22.39
N ARG A 384 -0.74 -10.73 22.98
CA ARG A 384 -0.86 -10.54 24.43
C ARG A 384 -2.26 -10.90 24.95
N GLY A 385 -2.55 -12.20 25.10
CA GLY A 385 -3.71 -12.65 25.90
C GLY A 385 -5.11 -12.33 25.34
N GLY A 386 -5.22 -11.90 24.07
CA GLY A 386 -6.48 -11.85 23.33
C GLY A 386 -7.40 -10.64 23.55
N ARG A 387 -6.99 -9.63 24.34
CA ARG A 387 -7.76 -8.37 24.48
C ARG A 387 -7.52 -7.39 23.34
N ASN A 388 -6.28 -7.31 22.85
CA ASN A 388 -5.87 -6.38 21.80
C ASN A 388 -5.73 -7.07 20.44
N SER A 389 -5.83 -6.29 19.38
CA SER A 389 -5.42 -6.69 18.03
C SER A 389 -3.90 -6.64 17.85
N PHE A 390 -3.37 -7.33 16.84
CA PHE A 390 -1.94 -7.33 16.53
C PHE A 390 -1.39 -5.92 16.28
N LEU A 391 -2.14 -5.06 15.59
CA LEU A 391 -1.73 -3.69 15.32
C LEU A 391 -1.76 -2.83 16.59
N GLU A 392 -2.70 -3.07 17.50
CA GLU A 392 -2.70 -2.40 18.81
C GLU A 392 -1.48 -2.81 19.64
N ASP A 393 -1.14 -4.11 19.67
CA ASP A 393 0.08 -4.59 20.35
C ASP A 393 1.35 -3.91 19.78
N VAL A 394 1.43 -3.75 18.46
CA VAL A 394 2.55 -3.08 17.78
C VAL A 394 2.59 -1.58 18.09
N VAL A 395 1.44 -0.91 18.03
CA VAL A 395 1.34 0.52 18.36
C VAL A 395 1.74 0.77 19.81
N GLU A 396 1.29 -0.06 20.75
CA GLU A 396 1.69 -0.02 22.16
C GLU A 396 3.20 -0.25 22.31
N GLU A 397 3.79 -1.22 21.59
CA GLU A 397 5.22 -1.48 21.62
C GLU A 397 6.06 -0.29 21.14
N ILE A 398 5.63 0.37 20.06
CA ILE A 398 6.32 1.54 19.53
C ILE A 398 6.13 2.73 20.48
N ASN A 399 4.91 2.97 20.95
CA ASN A 399 4.58 4.09 21.84
C ASN A 399 5.26 3.99 23.20
N ALA A 400 5.53 2.79 23.71
CA ALA A 400 6.29 2.59 24.95
C ALA A 400 7.72 3.19 24.88
N LYS A 401 8.25 3.42 23.68
CA LYS A 401 9.58 4.00 23.43
C LYS A 401 9.51 5.45 22.96
N GLN A 402 8.32 6.03 22.81
CA GLN A 402 8.12 7.37 22.25
C GLN A 402 7.60 8.36 23.31
N PRO A 403 7.97 9.65 23.18
CA PRO A 403 7.40 10.70 24.00
C PRO A 403 5.91 10.93 23.65
N ALA A 404 5.16 11.55 24.56
CA ALA A 404 3.71 11.71 24.46
C ALA A 404 3.25 12.45 23.18
N ASP A 405 4.04 13.42 22.70
CA ASP A 405 3.77 14.21 21.49
C ASP A 405 3.99 13.44 20.18
N ARG A 406 4.64 12.27 20.23
CA ARG A 406 4.92 11.42 19.07
C ARG A 406 4.22 10.06 19.10
N GLN A 407 3.27 9.89 20.02
CA GLN A 407 2.52 8.64 20.09
C GLN A 407 1.70 8.40 18.82
N LEU A 408 1.76 7.17 18.34
CA LEU A 408 1.00 6.68 17.21
C LEU A 408 -0.46 6.47 17.62
N SER A 409 -1.36 6.82 16.70
CA SER A 409 -2.79 6.54 16.83
C SER A 409 -3.11 5.06 16.58
N LYS A 410 -4.27 4.61 17.06
CA LYS A 410 -4.75 3.24 16.79
C LYS A 410 -4.95 3.03 15.30
N LEU A 411 -4.54 1.85 14.81
CA LEU A 411 -4.57 1.49 13.40
C LEU A 411 -5.30 0.17 13.18
N LYS A 412 -6.08 0.08 12.10
CA LYS A 412 -6.68 -1.14 11.57
C LYS A 412 -5.99 -1.55 10.27
N ALA A 413 -6.08 -2.84 9.91
CA ALA A 413 -5.48 -3.35 8.67
C ALA A 413 -6.01 -2.66 7.40
N GLY A 414 -7.26 -2.16 7.42
CA GLY A 414 -7.85 -1.38 6.33
C GLY A 414 -7.18 -0.03 6.10
N ASP A 415 -6.63 0.59 7.15
CA ASP A 415 -6.03 1.93 7.08
C ASP A 415 -4.75 1.93 6.22
N PHE A 416 -4.07 0.79 6.06
CA PHE A 416 -2.96 0.66 5.12
C PHE A 416 -3.37 0.89 3.66
N ARG A 417 -4.61 0.51 3.30
CA ARG A 417 -5.13 0.76 1.94
C ARG A 417 -5.42 2.25 1.73
N ASP A 418 -6.00 2.91 2.73
CA ASP A 418 -6.24 4.35 2.68
C ASP A 418 -4.89 5.12 2.64
N ALA A 419 -3.91 4.69 3.45
CA ALA A 419 -2.57 5.28 3.45
C ALA A 419 -1.84 5.08 2.12
N PHE A 420 -1.95 3.89 1.54
CA PHE A 420 -1.41 3.60 0.21
C PHE A 420 -2.08 4.46 -0.87
N ALA A 421 -3.39 4.70 -0.79
CA ALA A 421 -4.10 5.60 -1.69
C ALA A 421 -3.54 7.03 -1.61
N ALA A 422 -3.34 7.55 -0.39
CA ALA A 422 -2.76 8.88 -0.16
C ALA A 422 -1.30 8.96 -0.64
N TYR A 423 -0.50 7.91 -0.43
CA TYR A 423 0.85 7.80 -0.99
C TYR A 423 0.81 7.84 -2.53
N ALA A 424 -0.01 7.00 -3.17
CA ALA A 424 -0.17 6.93 -4.62
C ALA A 424 -0.61 8.27 -5.22
N TYR A 425 -1.54 8.96 -4.57
CA TYR A 425 -2.00 10.29 -4.99
C TYR A 425 -0.85 11.30 -4.97
N ARG A 426 -0.07 11.36 -3.88
CA ARG A 426 1.08 12.28 -3.78
C ARG A 426 2.18 11.99 -4.79
N ILE A 427 2.60 10.73 -4.94
CA ILE A 427 3.70 10.40 -5.88
C ILE A 427 3.32 10.62 -7.35
N SER A 428 2.02 10.58 -7.66
CA SER A 428 1.51 10.85 -9.01
C SER A 428 1.20 12.31 -9.27
N GLY A 429 1.50 13.21 -8.31
CA GLY A 429 1.20 14.64 -8.43
C GLY A 429 -0.30 14.97 -8.38
N GLY A 430 -1.10 14.11 -7.72
CA GLY A 430 -2.55 14.30 -7.58
C GLY A 430 -3.39 13.60 -8.66
N MET A 431 -2.85 12.60 -9.36
CA MET A 431 -3.59 11.94 -10.44
C MET A 431 -4.58 10.89 -9.91
N VAL A 432 -5.87 11.23 -9.88
CA VAL A 432 -6.96 10.32 -9.45
C VAL A 432 -6.96 9.00 -10.23
N LEU A 433 -6.70 9.05 -11.55
CA LEU A 433 -6.64 7.85 -12.40
C LEU A 433 -5.48 6.91 -12.04
N TYR A 434 -4.36 7.46 -11.54
CA TYR A 434 -3.27 6.64 -11.02
C TYR A 434 -3.73 5.86 -9.79
N VAL A 435 -4.36 6.56 -8.84
CA VAL A 435 -4.91 5.94 -7.62
C VAL A 435 -5.94 4.87 -7.97
N MET A 436 -6.83 5.17 -8.92
CA MET A 436 -7.82 4.21 -9.43
C MET A 436 -7.16 2.94 -9.97
N LYS A 437 -6.10 3.10 -10.78
CA LYS A 437 -5.34 1.99 -11.36
C LYS A 437 -4.67 1.13 -10.28
N VAL A 438 -3.92 1.73 -9.36
CA VAL A 438 -3.16 0.96 -8.35
C VAL A 438 -4.07 0.29 -7.31
N LEU A 439 -5.22 0.90 -6.99
CA LEU A 439 -6.21 0.29 -6.09
C LEU A 439 -7.12 -0.74 -6.78
N GLY A 440 -7.05 -0.87 -8.11
CA GLY A 440 -7.93 -1.76 -8.88
C GLY A 440 -9.40 -1.39 -8.74
N HIS A 441 -9.72 -0.10 -8.82
CA HIS A 441 -11.09 0.41 -8.85
C HIS A 441 -11.61 0.48 -10.29
N LYS A 442 -12.87 0.09 -10.50
CA LYS A 442 -13.51 0.15 -11.82
C LYS A 442 -14.08 1.53 -12.16
N HIS A 443 -14.45 2.31 -11.15
CA HIS A 443 -15.12 3.59 -11.32
C HIS A 443 -14.40 4.70 -10.53
N PRO A 444 -14.26 5.91 -11.10
CA PRO A 444 -13.67 7.05 -10.43
C PRO A 444 -14.37 7.40 -9.11
N THR A 445 -15.70 7.26 -9.03
CA THR A 445 -16.49 7.51 -7.82
C THR A 445 -16.04 6.66 -6.64
N THR A 446 -15.61 5.41 -6.88
CA THR A 446 -15.08 4.55 -5.82
C THR A 446 -13.74 5.07 -5.31
N THR A 447 -12.90 5.60 -6.21
CA THR A 447 -11.62 6.22 -5.84
C THR A 447 -11.82 7.54 -5.12
N GLN A 448 -12.82 8.32 -5.54
CA GLN A 448 -13.15 9.60 -4.92
C GLN A 448 -13.49 9.44 -3.43
N ILE A 449 -14.20 8.39 -3.02
CA ILE A 449 -14.43 8.07 -1.59
C ILE A 449 -13.12 7.90 -0.78
N TYR A 450 -12.03 7.43 -1.40
CA TYR A 450 -10.72 7.31 -0.75
C TYR A 450 -9.94 8.63 -0.74
N LEU A 451 -10.28 9.55 -1.65
CA LEU A 451 -9.61 10.85 -1.80
C LEU A 451 -10.33 11.98 -1.06
N ASP A 452 -11.65 11.88 -0.91
CA ASP A 452 -12.51 12.79 -0.15
C ASP A 452 -12.25 12.71 1.37
N ASN A 453 -11.21 11.98 1.78
CA ASN A 453 -10.75 11.91 3.15
C ASN A 453 -10.13 13.25 3.60
N THR A 454 -10.35 13.61 4.86
CA THR A 454 -9.92 14.88 5.49
C THR A 454 -8.43 15.21 5.28
N LEU A 455 -7.56 14.20 5.19
CA LEU A 455 -6.12 14.41 5.06
C LEU A 455 -5.73 14.91 3.66
N LEU A 456 -6.31 14.37 2.59
CA LEU A 456 -6.06 14.82 1.23
C LEU A 456 -6.73 16.16 0.93
N ASN A 457 -7.91 16.38 1.51
CA ASN A 457 -8.55 17.70 1.46
C ASN A 457 -7.71 18.74 2.20
N SER A 458 -7.20 18.46 3.40
CA SER A 458 -6.35 19.41 4.13
C SER A 458 -4.99 19.66 3.44
N GLU A 459 -4.39 18.65 2.82
CA GLU A 459 -3.13 18.78 2.09
C GLU A 459 -3.33 19.53 0.75
N SER A 460 -4.42 19.23 0.04
CA SER A 460 -4.85 19.98 -1.16
C SER A 460 -5.21 21.43 -0.82
N ASP A 461 -5.91 21.65 0.29
CA ASP A 461 -6.21 22.98 0.81
C ASP A 461 -4.93 23.74 1.16
N ARG A 462 -3.95 23.07 1.78
CA ARG A 462 -2.66 23.68 2.09
C ARG A 462 -1.89 24.03 0.82
N LEU A 463 -1.83 23.12 -0.15
CA LEU A 463 -1.17 23.37 -1.44
C LEU A 463 -1.87 24.50 -2.21
N TYR A 464 -3.19 24.46 -2.28
CA TYR A 464 -4.00 25.51 -2.91
C TYR A 464 -3.82 26.86 -2.21
N ARG A 465 -3.86 26.89 -0.87
CA ARG A 465 -3.58 28.11 -0.09
C ARG A 465 -2.17 28.61 -0.34
N SER A 466 -1.15 27.74 -0.34
CA SER A 466 0.23 28.12 -0.61
C SER A 466 0.39 28.72 -2.01
N PHE A 467 -0.15 28.03 -3.03
CA PHE A 467 -0.16 28.49 -4.41
C PHE A 467 -0.91 29.84 -4.54
N SER A 468 -2.14 29.92 -4.06
CA SER A 468 -2.98 31.12 -4.13
C SER A 468 -2.32 32.30 -3.42
N ASN A 469 -1.79 32.09 -2.21
CA ASN A 469 -1.05 33.12 -1.48
C ASN A 469 0.18 33.59 -2.27
N SER A 470 0.97 32.68 -2.84
CA SER A 470 2.16 33.05 -3.63
C SER A 470 1.78 33.82 -4.91
N LEU A 471 0.73 33.38 -5.62
CA LEU A 471 0.23 34.05 -6.83
C LEU A 471 -0.24 35.47 -6.52
N TRP A 472 -1.11 35.63 -5.52
CA TRP A 472 -1.63 36.94 -5.15
C TRP A 472 -0.56 37.85 -4.55
N HIS A 473 0.42 37.29 -3.83
CA HIS A 473 1.56 38.05 -3.35
C HIS A 473 2.41 38.59 -4.50
N GLU A 474 2.74 37.76 -5.50
CA GLU A 474 3.49 38.19 -6.69
C GLU A 474 2.77 39.32 -7.43
N ILE A 475 1.46 39.20 -7.62
CA ILE A 475 0.64 40.25 -8.25
C ILE A 475 0.67 41.54 -7.41
N ARG A 476 0.46 41.42 -6.09
CA ARG A 476 0.34 42.59 -5.20
C ARG A 476 1.66 43.33 -5.00
N VAL A 477 2.76 42.61 -4.78
CA VAL A 477 4.05 43.20 -4.41
C VAL A 477 4.90 43.53 -5.62
N HIS A 478 4.86 42.70 -6.66
CA HIS A 478 5.74 42.84 -7.83
C HIS A 478 4.99 43.19 -9.12
N GLY A 479 3.66 43.27 -9.10
CA GLY A 479 2.85 43.66 -10.27
C GLY A 479 2.91 42.66 -11.42
N ARG A 480 3.39 41.44 -11.18
CA ARG A 480 3.58 40.41 -12.21
C ARG A 480 3.39 39.02 -11.62
N VAL A 481 3.20 38.02 -12.49
CA VAL A 481 3.22 36.60 -12.10
C VAL A 481 4.46 35.95 -12.70
N ASP A 482 5.39 35.53 -11.85
CA ASP A 482 6.58 34.79 -12.27
C ASP A 482 6.41 33.29 -11.97
N PRO A 483 6.23 32.43 -13.00
CA PRO A 483 5.98 31.00 -12.80
C PRO A 483 7.10 30.28 -12.03
N THR A 484 8.36 30.70 -12.20
CA THR A 484 9.49 30.08 -11.50
C THR A 484 9.44 30.38 -9.99
N ILE A 485 9.08 31.61 -9.63
CA ILE A 485 8.91 32.02 -8.24
C ILE A 485 7.72 31.32 -7.60
N VAL A 486 6.57 31.33 -8.27
CA VAL A 486 5.34 30.66 -7.78
C VAL A 486 5.58 29.16 -7.59
N ALA A 487 6.26 28.51 -8.54
CA ALA A 487 6.58 27.08 -8.43
C ALA A 487 7.54 26.77 -7.27
N LYS A 488 8.58 27.61 -7.08
CA LYS A 488 9.51 27.46 -5.95
C LYS A 488 8.79 27.70 -4.63
N TRP A 489 7.94 28.72 -4.55
CA TRP A 489 7.18 29.02 -3.34
C TRP A 489 6.23 27.89 -2.97
N SER A 490 5.46 27.39 -3.93
CA SER A 490 4.53 26.29 -3.71
C SER A 490 5.22 24.99 -3.25
N ARG A 491 6.50 24.77 -3.61
CA ARG A 491 7.25 23.55 -3.32
C ARG A 491 8.09 23.65 -2.05
N ASP A 492 8.85 24.74 -1.91
CA ASP A 492 9.92 24.88 -0.92
C ASP A 492 9.60 25.93 0.16
N GLY A 493 8.52 26.70 -0.02
CA GLY A 493 8.18 27.85 0.85
C GLY A 493 8.73 29.17 0.32
N THR A 494 8.61 30.23 1.11
CA THR A 494 8.88 31.63 0.71
C THR A 494 10.22 31.79 0.00
N VAL A 495 10.22 32.46 -1.16
CA VAL A 495 11.43 32.79 -1.90
C VAL A 495 12.08 34.05 -1.33
N THR A 496 13.35 33.95 -0.97
CA THR A 496 14.12 35.07 -0.39
C THR A 496 14.51 36.10 -1.45
N ASP A 497 14.79 37.34 -1.03
CA ASP A 497 15.23 38.41 -1.94
C ASP A 497 16.57 38.08 -2.63
N SER A 498 17.47 37.38 -1.94
CA SER A 498 18.72 36.90 -2.52
C SER A 498 18.48 35.90 -3.66
N GLU A 499 17.55 34.96 -3.48
CA GLU A 499 17.18 34.01 -4.54
C GLU A 499 16.53 34.70 -5.74
N ARG A 500 15.73 35.75 -5.50
CA ARG A 500 15.14 36.58 -6.56
C ARG A 500 16.19 37.37 -7.32
N ALA A 501 17.13 38.01 -6.61
CA ALA A 501 18.23 38.74 -7.21
C ALA A 501 19.08 37.82 -8.11
N ARG A 502 19.42 36.62 -7.61
CA ARG A 502 20.15 35.62 -8.38
C ARG A 502 19.36 35.13 -9.61
N LEU A 503 18.05 34.95 -9.51
CA LEU A 503 17.21 34.59 -10.67
C LEU A 503 17.16 35.72 -11.70
N SER A 504 17.07 36.97 -11.25
CA SER A 504 17.10 38.15 -12.12
C SER A 504 18.43 38.25 -12.85
N GLU A 505 19.55 38.13 -12.11
CA GLU A 505 20.91 38.10 -12.65
C GLU A 505 21.05 36.97 -13.68
N TYR A 506 20.64 35.76 -13.33
CA TYR A 506 20.67 34.59 -14.22
C TYR A 506 19.97 34.84 -15.56
N ARG A 507 18.82 35.52 -15.54
CA ARG A 507 18.00 35.84 -16.72
C ARG A 507 18.52 37.03 -17.52
N SER A 508 19.22 37.98 -16.90
CA SER A 508 19.77 39.15 -17.58
C SER A 508 21.10 38.89 -18.29
N LEU A 509 21.82 37.82 -17.93
CA LEU A 509 23.10 37.46 -18.54
C LEU A 509 22.96 37.20 -20.05
N ARG A 510 23.67 38.00 -20.85
CA ARG A 510 23.76 37.82 -22.31
C ARG A 510 24.45 36.50 -22.64
N ARG A 511 23.97 35.80 -23.68
CA ARG A 511 24.50 34.49 -24.12
C ARG A 511 25.39 34.66 -25.35
N SER A 512 26.49 33.90 -25.40
CA SER A 512 27.39 33.81 -26.56
C SER A 512 26.88 32.82 -27.61
N ARG A 513 27.56 32.73 -28.76
CA ARG A 513 27.23 31.75 -29.83
C ARG A 513 27.18 30.29 -29.38
N ILE A 514 27.87 29.94 -28.30
CA ILE A 514 27.92 28.58 -27.74
C ILE A 514 26.96 28.41 -26.55
N GLY A 515 26.07 29.37 -26.31
CA GLY A 515 25.06 29.32 -25.25
C GLY A 515 25.60 29.55 -23.84
N VAL A 516 26.88 29.96 -23.70
CA VAL A 516 27.50 30.34 -22.41
C VAL A 516 27.16 31.80 -22.13
N GLY A 517 26.76 32.14 -20.91
CA GLY A 517 26.48 33.54 -20.55
C GLY A 517 27.71 34.30 -20.08
N CYS A 518 27.64 35.62 -20.16
CA CYS A 518 28.73 36.53 -19.79
C CYS A 518 28.28 37.52 -18.73
N LYS A 519 29.06 37.64 -17.63
CA LYS A 519 28.86 38.62 -16.57
C LYS A 519 29.11 40.06 -17.04
N ASP A 520 30.16 40.26 -17.84
CA ASP A 520 30.51 41.56 -18.40
C ASP A 520 30.94 41.42 -19.87
N PRO A 521 29.99 41.54 -20.82
CA PRO A 521 30.28 41.43 -22.25
C PRO A 521 30.93 42.69 -22.84
N MET A 522 30.91 43.83 -22.14
CA MET A 522 31.41 45.12 -22.62
C MET A 522 32.86 45.38 -22.18
N HIS A 523 33.37 44.63 -21.21
CA HIS A 523 34.76 44.69 -20.77
C HIS A 523 35.42 43.30 -20.74
N PRO A 524 35.64 42.64 -21.90
CA PRO A 524 36.35 41.38 -21.93
C PRO A 524 37.78 41.53 -21.38
N PRO A 525 38.31 40.55 -20.63
CA PRO A 525 39.69 40.58 -20.19
C PRO A 525 40.68 40.70 -21.35
N LYS A 526 41.75 41.48 -21.19
CA LYS A 526 42.75 41.72 -22.25
C LYS A 526 43.42 40.45 -22.79
N HIS A 527 43.51 39.39 -21.98
CA HIS A 527 44.06 38.10 -22.43
C HIS A 527 43.12 37.34 -23.38
N ILE A 528 41.81 37.69 -23.39
CA ILE A 528 40.80 37.10 -24.29
C ILE A 528 40.62 37.95 -25.54
N ALA A 529 40.56 39.27 -25.38
CA ALA A 529 40.37 40.21 -26.48
C ALA A 529 41.38 41.38 -26.37
N PRO A 530 42.65 41.18 -26.75
CA PRO A 530 43.71 42.18 -26.56
C PRO A 530 43.48 43.51 -27.28
N SER A 531 42.82 43.46 -28.44
CA SER A 531 42.53 44.61 -29.32
C SER A 531 41.13 45.19 -29.11
N PHE A 532 40.42 44.77 -28.06
CA PHE A 532 39.07 45.27 -27.80
C PHE A 532 39.11 46.65 -27.12
N GLU A 533 38.47 47.63 -27.73
CA GLU A 533 38.28 48.97 -27.17
C GLU A 533 36.83 49.14 -26.72
N ALA A 534 36.63 49.47 -25.45
CA ALA A 534 35.30 49.64 -24.88
C ALA A 534 34.72 51.01 -25.25
N ASP A 535 33.63 51.03 -26.00
CA ASP A 535 32.85 52.24 -26.33
C ASP A 535 31.54 52.36 -25.48
N GLY A 536 31.34 51.44 -24.54
CA GLY A 536 30.15 51.35 -23.68
C GLY A 536 28.96 50.61 -24.29
N THR A 537 29.03 50.19 -25.56
CA THR A 537 27.96 49.47 -26.26
C THR A 537 28.44 48.22 -27.00
N ALA A 538 29.69 48.22 -27.46
CA ALA A 538 30.36 47.12 -28.12
C ALA A 538 30.48 45.93 -27.17
N MET A 539 30.25 44.74 -27.73
CA MET A 539 30.36 43.48 -27.00
C MET A 539 31.54 42.67 -27.50
N CYS A 540 32.08 41.82 -26.63
CA CYS A 540 33.14 40.88 -26.97
C CYS A 540 32.82 40.09 -28.25
N ASN A 541 33.63 40.33 -29.28
CA ASN A 541 33.51 39.69 -30.60
C ASN A 541 34.22 38.33 -30.67
N VAL A 542 35.17 38.05 -29.76
CA VAL A 542 35.95 36.80 -29.74
C VAL A 542 35.08 35.59 -29.42
N GLN A 543 34.14 35.73 -28.47
CA GLN A 543 33.16 34.70 -28.07
C GLN A 543 33.73 33.28 -27.80
N ARG A 544 35.01 33.17 -27.43
CA ARG A 544 35.65 31.93 -26.95
C ARG A 544 35.48 31.81 -25.43
N CYS A 545 34.23 31.73 -24.99
CA CYS A 545 33.86 31.92 -23.58
C CYS A 545 34.48 30.87 -22.63
N THR A 546 34.85 29.68 -23.12
CA THR A 546 35.53 28.66 -22.30
C THR A 546 36.97 29.02 -21.94
N LEU A 547 37.55 30.05 -22.57
CA LEU A 547 38.83 30.64 -22.14
C LEU A 547 38.64 31.77 -21.13
N CYS A 548 37.47 32.39 -21.05
CA CYS A 548 37.20 33.54 -20.19
C CYS A 548 36.62 33.09 -18.83
N LEU A 549 37.49 32.58 -17.95
CA LEU A 549 37.08 32.05 -16.65
C LEU A 549 36.44 33.10 -15.72
N ASP A 550 36.80 34.37 -15.89
CA ASP A 550 36.31 35.46 -15.03
C ASP A 550 34.82 35.76 -15.25
N HIS A 551 34.38 35.78 -16.51
CA HIS A 551 33.05 36.26 -16.89
C HIS A 551 32.12 35.16 -17.40
N ALA A 552 32.63 33.97 -17.75
CA ALA A 552 31.82 32.89 -18.29
C ALA A 552 30.92 32.25 -17.22
N VAL A 553 29.66 32.02 -17.59
CA VAL A 553 28.66 31.30 -16.79
C VAL A 553 28.04 30.21 -17.66
N ILE A 554 28.15 28.96 -17.22
CA ILE A 554 27.71 27.79 -17.98
C ILE A 554 26.28 27.42 -17.56
N PHE A 555 25.40 27.20 -18.54
CA PHE A 555 23.99 26.86 -18.34
C PHE A 555 23.69 25.44 -18.84
N PRO A 556 22.58 24.82 -18.38
CA PRO A 556 22.08 23.57 -18.95
C PRO A 556 21.94 23.64 -20.49
N ASP A 557 21.46 24.76 -21.01
CA ASP A 557 21.28 24.98 -22.45
C ASP A 557 22.59 25.17 -23.22
N SER A 558 23.72 25.39 -22.53
CA SER A 558 25.04 25.51 -23.15
C SER A 558 25.57 24.17 -23.70
N LEU A 559 24.97 23.03 -23.33
CA LEU A 559 25.45 21.68 -23.67
C LEU A 559 25.73 21.52 -25.18
N SER A 560 24.73 21.79 -26.01
CA SER A 560 24.86 21.60 -27.47
C SER A 560 25.92 22.53 -28.06
N GLY A 561 26.01 23.77 -27.59
CA GLY A 561 27.00 24.73 -28.06
C GLY A 561 28.43 24.38 -27.65
N LEU A 562 28.63 23.86 -26.44
CA LEU A 562 29.92 23.35 -25.96
C LEU A 562 30.34 22.10 -26.73
N CYS A 563 29.44 21.14 -26.94
CA CYS A 563 29.71 19.94 -27.76
C CYS A 563 30.04 20.32 -29.21
N LYS A 564 29.29 21.28 -29.79
CA LYS A 564 29.60 21.83 -31.11
C LYS A 564 31.02 22.39 -31.17
N ARG A 565 31.39 23.22 -30.20
CA ARG A 565 32.72 23.84 -30.17
C ARG A 565 33.82 22.81 -29.98
N LEU A 566 33.62 21.81 -29.13
CA LEU A 566 34.58 20.72 -28.98
C LEU A 566 34.79 19.93 -30.28
N ALA A 567 33.71 19.64 -31.02
CA ALA A 567 33.78 19.01 -32.33
C ALA A 567 34.53 19.88 -33.36
N GLU A 568 34.26 21.20 -33.38
CA GLU A 568 35.02 22.16 -34.20
C GLU A 568 36.52 22.14 -33.87
N LEU A 569 36.87 22.12 -32.57
CA LEU A 569 38.27 22.11 -32.11
C LEU A 569 39.01 20.81 -32.48
N TYR A 570 38.34 19.66 -32.39
CA TYR A 570 38.90 18.39 -32.87
C TYR A 570 39.14 18.40 -34.38
N GLN A 571 38.22 18.97 -35.16
CA GLN A 571 38.41 19.11 -36.60
C GLN A 571 39.61 20.03 -36.91
N ILE A 572 39.72 21.18 -36.23
CA ILE A 572 40.85 22.11 -36.37
C ILE A 572 42.17 21.40 -36.03
N ARG A 573 42.21 20.65 -34.92
CA ARG A 573 43.39 19.87 -34.52
C ARG A 573 43.80 18.84 -35.58
N SER A 574 42.85 18.25 -36.28
CA SER A 574 43.13 17.26 -37.33
C SER A 574 43.67 17.87 -38.64
N GLY A 575 43.34 19.14 -38.92
CA GLY A 575 43.74 19.86 -40.14
C GLY A 575 44.94 20.80 -39.97
N MET A 576 45.44 21.00 -38.76
CA MET A 576 46.51 21.95 -38.43
C MET A 576 47.84 21.22 -38.15
N SER A 577 48.97 21.88 -38.43
CA SER A 577 50.29 21.34 -38.06
C SER A 577 50.45 21.28 -36.53
N ALA A 578 51.20 20.30 -36.03
CA ALA A 578 51.40 20.11 -34.59
C ALA A 578 52.05 21.34 -33.92
N VAL A 579 52.97 22.01 -34.62
CA VAL A 579 53.66 23.22 -34.11
C VAL A 579 52.67 24.39 -33.99
N ALA A 580 51.89 24.67 -35.05
CA ALA A 580 50.90 25.75 -35.02
C ALA A 580 49.79 25.50 -33.98
N PHE A 581 49.42 24.24 -33.76
CA PHE A 581 48.45 23.88 -32.72
C PHE A 581 49.00 24.13 -31.32
N LEU A 582 50.26 23.77 -31.05
CA LEU A 582 50.92 23.98 -29.74
C LEU A 582 51.11 25.46 -29.41
N GLU A 583 51.37 26.30 -30.41
CA GLU A 583 51.51 27.75 -30.24
C GLU A 583 50.14 28.47 -30.12
N SER A 584 49.04 27.78 -30.41
CA SER A 584 47.68 28.33 -30.30
C SER A 584 47.05 28.12 -28.93
N SER A 585 45.97 28.85 -28.63
CA SER A 585 45.11 28.62 -27.46
C SER A 585 44.05 27.52 -27.67
N PHE A 586 44.09 26.75 -28.76
CA PHE A 586 43.08 25.70 -29.02
C PHE A 586 43.23 24.49 -28.07
N GLY A 587 44.45 24.13 -27.67
CA GLY A 587 44.67 23.06 -26.69
C GLY A 587 44.06 23.38 -25.33
N GLU A 588 44.24 24.61 -24.85
CA GLU A 588 43.61 25.09 -23.62
C GLU A 588 42.08 25.13 -23.74
N GLU A 589 41.54 25.60 -24.87
CA GLU A 589 40.10 25.65 -25.09
C GLU A 589 39.46 24.26 -25.08
N ILE A 590 40.13 23.23 -25.62
CA ILE A 590 39.68 21.83 -25.54
C ILE A 590 39.60 21.40 -24.07
N ASN A 591 40.68 21.60 -23.31
CA ASN A 591 40.73 21.18 -21.91
C ASN A 591 39.63 21.84 -21.06
N ASN A 592 39.40 23.14 -21.24
CA ASN A 592 38.37 23.86 -20.50
C ASN A 592 36.95 23.43 -20.92
N THR A 593 36.75 23.16 -22.21
CA THR A 593 35.45 22.68 -22.72
C THR A 593 35.15 21.26 -22.23
N GLU A 594 36.13 20.36 -22.22
CA GLU A 594 35.99 19.02 -21.64
C GLU A 594 35.75 19.08 -20.12
N ALA A 595 36.43 19.97 -19.40
CA ALA A 595 36.21 20.19 -17.98
C ALA A 595 34.77 20.66 -17.70
N ALA A 596 34.25 21.60 -18.50
CA ALA A 596 32.86 22.03 -18.41
C ALA A 596 31.86 20.89 -18.66
N LEU A 597 32.11 20.06 -19.67
CA LEU A 597 31.21 18.96 -20.04
C LEU A 597 31.13 17.84 -18.99
N LYS A 598 32.12 17.71 -18.09
CA LYS A 598 32.07 16.75 -16.96
C LYS A 598 30.92 17.00 -15.99
N HIS A 599 30.34 18.21 -15.98
CA HIS A 599 29.19 18.56 -15.14
C HIS A 599 27.83 18.22 -15.77
N PHE A 600 27.81 17.68 -16.98
CA PHE A 600 26.60 17.26 -17.69
C PHE A 600 26.46 15.73 -17.68
N ASP A 601 25.26 15.24 -18.03
CA ASP A 601 25.01 13.81 -18.20
C ASP A 601 25.89 13.24 -19.34
N LYS A 602 26.64 12.19 -19.03
CA LYS A 602 27.63 11.60 -19.94
C LYS A 602 27.02 11.11 -21.26
N ASP A 603 25.83 10.52 -21.20
CA ASP A 603 25.18 9.93 -22.37
C ASP A 603 24.66 11.03 -23.30
N LEU A 604 24.11 12.12 -22.72
CA LEU A 604 23.71 13.30 -23.49
C LEU A 604 24.89 14.02 -24.14
N VAL A 605 26.02 14.14 -23.44
CA VAL A 605 27.25 14.71 -23.99
C VAL A 605 27.75 13.89 -25.18
N GLN A 606 27.81 12.56 -25.04
CA GLN A 606 28.26 11.68 -26.13
C GLN A 606 27.34 11.75 -27.34
N ALA A 607 26.02 11.71 -27.15
CA ALA A 607 25.05 11.82 -28.23
C ALA A 607 25.14 13.18 -28.95
N SER A 608 25.22 14.28 -28.20
CA SER A 608 25.30 15.63 -28.78
C SER A 608 26.64 15.88 -29.48
N LEU A 609 27.75 15.34 -28.96
CA LEU A 609 29.06 15.46 -29.59
C LEU A 609 29.12 14.68 -30.90
N ALA A 610 28.65 13.44 -30.90
CA ALA A 610 28.57 12.60 -32.10
C ALA A 610 27.72 13.27 -33.19
N LEU A 611 26.57 13.85 -32.83
CA LEU A 611 25.73 14.60 -33.75
C LEU A 611 26.50 15.72 -34.46
N TRP A 612 27.24 16.54 -33.71
CA TRP A 612 28.01 17.65 -34.30
C TRP A 612 29.20 17.17 -35.14
N GLN A 613 29.86 16.07 -34.74
CA GLN A 613 30.90 15.43 -35.56
C GLN A 613 30.35 14.93 -36.90
N THR A 614 29.17 14.29 -36.90
CA THR A 614 28.49 13.85 -38.14
C THR A 614 28.11 15.04 -39.03
N ARG A 615 27.62 16.13 -38.46
CA ARG A 615 27.31 17.37 -39.22
C ARG A 615 28.52 18.01 -39.86
N ILE A 616 29.67 17.97 -39.18
CA ILE A 616 30.95 18.44 -39.74
C ILE A 616 31.39 17.52 -40.89
N ALA A 617 31.37 16.20 -40.67
CA ALA A 617 31.81 15.22 -41.66
C ALA A 617 30.94 15.20 -42.93
N SER A 618 29.63 15.44 -42.79
CA SER A 618 28.68 15.53 -43.91
C SER A 618 28.70 16.89 -44.62
N GLY A 619 29.40 17.89 -44.09
CA GLY A 619 29.45 19.25 -44.63
C GLY A 619 28.23 20.12 -44.31
N GLU A 620 27.26 19.63 -43.53
CA GLU A 620 26.09 20.40 -43.04
C GLU A 620 26.52 21.55 -42.11
N HIS A 621 27.61 21.36 -41.36
CA HIS A 621 28.24 22.42 -40.56
C HIS A 621 29.67 22.67 -41.03
N ARG A 622 29.96 23.88 -41.50
CA ARG A 622 31.32 24.30 -41.88
C ARG A 622 32.05 24.85 -40.65
N VAL A 623 33.21 24.27 -40.34
CA VAL A 623 34.10 24.77 -39.31
C VAL A 623 34.84 26.00 -39.86
N VAL A 624 34.69 27.14 -39.20
CA VAL A 624 35.44 28.36 -39.54
C VAL A 624 36.88 28.18 -39.05
N ALA A 625 37.76 27.75 -39.94
CA ALA A 625 39.21 27.82 -39.73
C ALA A 625 39.70 29.14 -40.30
N PHE A 626 40.59 29.85 -39.59
CA PHE A 626 41.35 30.92 -40.21
C PHE A 626 42.28 30.27 -41.23
N GLU A 627 41.94 30.39 -42.52
CA GLU A 627 42.91 30.18 -43.59
C GLU A 627 43.92 31.33 -43.48
N SER A 628 45.12 31.03 -43.00
CA SER A 628 46.26 31.93 -43.12
C SER A 628 46.50 32.21 -44.60
N ILE A 629 46.47 33.49 -44.99
CA ILE A 629 47.28 33.97 -46.12
C ILE A 629 48.75 33.83 -45.73
#